data_AF-K0TBV0-F1
#
_entry.id   AF-K0TBV0-F1
#
_cell.length_a   1.000
_cell.length_b   1.000
_cell.length_c   1.000
_cell.angle_alpha   90.00
_cell.angle_beta   90.00
_cell.angle_gamma   90.00
#
_symmetry.space_group_name_H-M   'P 1'
#
loop_
_entity.id
_entity.type
_entity.pdbx_description
1 polymer ?
#
loop_
_entity_poly.entity_id
_entity_poly.type
_entity_poly.pdbx_seq_one_letter_code
_entity_poly.pdbx_strand_id
1 'polypeptide(L)'
;MIIRRQVVNSVGVPRATARSLRWNRQARVFSSGLLPTTSGDSSRVVTSTNQRSQSTDFRSWQALHNVDIQRVTQTAMIHELTQQQTRSIEQVVPWFLNTMPAPYFRQVPESFRLDHIKAISAIKDANMDMHMNLKTHLPDGRQVLTFIRPGTMPGLLLSMIKELPFNQRSSEYMPLSRVQIYSAEDDSMSLNMFVYGEEVKSATDNVSLSGKHILEYARQLMEGTLPPVDEFGRPNPQMKEIFQPERLLAHMEKCTESYILRSDPRRFLSQFELFEKVSGSDNISVSIEDSFLDEKNEEHYWVDIALANTLPHFALEQVSQLLFLHSFDVLRAHLDNVKDGENGNITLLRMLVTPVNGAKGDESTFNLLKKELKRSKWLSPATMELVYEKQPWLGVRRGEIITAMCTIMHPIMSKINAIAFSKGNILETVTKDRYVKHAASIADMFLDRFNPKCPLTCEELEERSRQLHEIIEAEVEDTPAQELLLKMIGEEDGEAQPHPFVCV
;
A
#
# COMPACT_ATOMS: atom_id res chain seq x y z
N MET A 1 -62.98 -10.74 -2.93
CA MET A 1 -62.18 -11.82 -2.32
C MET A 1 -60.87 -11.19 -1.85
N ILE A 2 -60.78 -10.98 -0.55
CA ILE A 2 -59.73 -10.21 0.15
C ILE A 2 -58.62 -11.18 0.54
N ILE A 3 -57.37 -10.92 0.16
CA ILE A 3 -56.21 -11.44 0.90
C ILE A 3 -55.16 -10.33 1.02
N ARG A 4 -55.07 -9.81 2.25
CA ARG A 4 -53.95 -9.06 2.83
C ARG A 4 -52.71 -9.95 2.85
N ARG A 5 -51.52 -9.40 2.59
CA ARG A 5 -50.26 -9.96 3.11
C ARG A 5 -49.63 -9.00 4.08
N GLN A 6 -49.52 -9.49 5.31
CA GLN A 6 -48.93 -8.86 6.48
C GLN A 6 -47.40 -8.87 6.39
N VAL A 7 -46.85 -7.78 6.93
CA VAL A 7 -45.52 -7.62 7.47
C VAL A 7 -45.30 -8.63 8.61
N VAL A 8 -44.19 -9.36 8.59
CA VAL A 8 -43.64 -10.03 9.76
C VAL A 8 -42.14 -9.73 9.82
N ASN A 9 -41.78 -8.93 10.82
CA ASN A 9 -40.42 -8.81 11.36
C ASN A 9 -40.08 -10.09 12.12
N SER A 10 -38.92 -10.68 11.84
CA SER A 10 -38.25 -11.58 12.78
C SER A 10 -36.73 -11.33 12.74
N VAL A 11 -36.30 -10.50 13.70
CA VAL A 11 -34.90 -10.36 14.09
C VAL A 11 -34.52 -11.61 14.86
N GLY A 12 -33.65 -12.44 14.28
CA GLY A 12 -33.03 -13.59 14.93
C GLY A 12 -31.52 -13.40 14.93
N VAL A 13 -30.97 -12.97 16.06
CA VAL A 13 -29.53 -12.89 16.33
C VAL A 13 -29.05 -14.26 16.84
N PRO A 14 -28.02 -14.89 16.24
CA PRO A 14 -27.25 -15.92 16.90
C PRO A 14 -26.04 -15.31 17.62
N ARG A 15 -25.94 -15.62 18.91
CA ARG A 15 -24.79 -15.35 19.78
C ARG A 15 -23.50 -15.93 19.20
N ALA A 16 -22.50 -15.07 18.95
CA ALA A 16 -21.13 -15.50 18.70
C ALA A 16 -20.35 -15.57 20.02
N THR A 17 -19.81 -16.75 20.30
CA THR A 17 -18.94 -17.11 21.41
C THR A 17 -17.61 -16.36 21.33
N ALA A 18 -17.31 -15.58 22.37
CA ALA A 18 -16.02 -14.94 22.56
C ALA A 18 -14.92 -15.99 22.81
N ARG A 19 -13.93 -16.06 21.92
CA ARG A 19 -12.64 -16.68 22.21
C ARG A 19 -11.58 -15.60 22.34
N SER A 20 -11.14 -15.40 23.56
CA SER A 20 -9.97 -14.60 23.92
C SER A 20 -8.70 -15.25 23.38
N LEU A 21 -7.87 -14.49 22.67
CA LEU A 21 -6.47 -14.81 22.50
C LEU A 21 -5.64 -13.70 23.14
N ARG A 22 -5.23 -13.97 24.39
CA ARG A 22 -4.10 -13.32 25.05
C ARG A 22 -2.84 -13.68 24.29
N TRP A 23 -2.04 -12.68 23.93
CA TRP A 23 -0.60 -12.86 23.77
C TRP A 23 0.10 -11.85 24.66
N ASN A 24 0.82 -12.38 25.63
CA ASN A 24 1.72 -11.63 26.50
C ASN A 24 2.92 -12.55 26.80
N ARG A 25 4.10 -12.22 26.26
CA ARG A 25 5.44 -12.59 26.76
C ARG A 25 6.36 -11.44 26.33
N GLN A 26 6.75 -10.57 27.26
CA GLN A 26 7.87 -10.70 28.19
C GLN A 26 9.24 -10.47 27.53
N ALA A 27 9.82 -9.32 27.85
CA ALA A 27 11.20 -9.23 28.33
C ALA A 27 11.17 -8.49 29.68
N ARG A 28 11.81 -9.11 30.68
CA ARG A 28 12.01 -8.72 32.09
C ARG A 28 13.56 -8.64 32.22
N VAL A 29 14.23 -7.87 33.07
CA VAL A 29 14.47 -7.99 34.53
C VAL A 29 15.48 -6.87 34.87
N PHE A 30 15.38 -6.09 35.95
CA PHE A 30 15.99 -6.25 37.30
C PHE A 30 15.63 -4.96 38.08
N SER A 31 15.40 -4.90 39.40
CA SER A 31 15.88 -5.68 40.55
C SER A 31 15.09 -5.33 41.84
N SER A 32 14.87 -6.34 42.72
CA SER A 32 14.86 -6.36 44.21
C SER A 32 14.48 -5.11 45.05
N GLY A 33 13.74 -5.18 46.17
CA GLY A 33 13.32 -6.32 46.99
C GLY A 33 12.64 -5.92 48.32
N LEU A 34 12.03 -6.94 48.94
CA LEU A 34 11.83 -7.26 50.38
C LEU A 34 11.23 -6.22 51.37
N LEU A 35 10.05 -6.58 51.92
CA LEU A 35 9.51 -6.22 53.24
C LEU A 35 10.15 -7.10 54.34
N PRO A 36 10.09 -6.74 55.65
CA PRO A 36 8.94 -7.14 56.48
C PRO A 36 8.54 -6.20 57.64
N THR A 37 7.35 -6.52 58.16
CA THR A 37 6.55 -6.02 59.28
C THR A 37 7.09 -6.34 60.68
N THR A 38 6.78 -5.52 61.70
CA THR A 38 6.39 -5.97 63.07
C THR A 38 5.66 -4.89 63.88
N SER A 39 4.68 -5.36 64.66
CA SER A 39 3.78 -4.74 65.66
C SER A 39 4.41 -4.38 67.01
N GLY A 40 3.79 -3.50 67.82
CA GLY A 40 3.99 -3.49 69.28
C GLY A 40 3.64 -2.20 70.05
N ASP A 41 2.50 -2.28 70.74
CA ASP A 41 1.84 -1.46 71.80
C ASP A 41 2.54 -0.38 72.67
N SER A 42 1.75 0.70 72.90
CA SER A 42 1.47 1.54 74.09
C SER A 42 2.51 1.79 75.21
N SER A 43 2.85 3.07 75.48
CA SER A 43 2.33 3.85 76.65
C SER A 43 3.02 5.22 76.94
N ARG A 44 2.18 6.26 77.11
CA ARG A 44 2.21 7.39 78.08
C ARG A 44 3.28 8.52 78.10
N VAL A 45 2.73 9.74 78.12
CA VAL A 45 3.12 11.02 78.80
C VAL A 45 3.72 12.18 77.96
N VAL A 46 2.85 13.18 77.73
CA VAL A 46 3.00 14.66 77.82
C VAL A 46 4.41 15.28 77.73
N THR A 47 4.70 16.05 76.67
CA THR A 47 4.92 17.53 76.70
C THR A 47 5.39 18.04 75.32
N SER A 48 5.04 19.29 75.04
CA SER A 48 5.29 20.09 73.85
C SER A 48 6.74 20.08 73.33
N THR A 49 6.94 19.91 72.01
CA THR A 49 7.73 20.89 71.22
C THR A 49 7.50 20.75 69.72
N ASN A 50 7.07 21.86 69.14
CA ASN A 50 7.21 22.33 67.76
C ASN A 50 8.29 21.63 66.90
N GLN A 51 7.89 20.80 65.92
CA GLN A 51 8.68 20.55 64.71
C GLN A 51 7.74 20.49 63.50
N ARG A 52 7.67 21.62 62.79
CA ARG A 52 7.29 21.66 61.38
C ARG A 52 8.24 20.74 60.62
N SER A 53 7.75 19.61 60.15
CA SER A 53 8.39 18.85 59.10
C SER A 53 8.40 19.74 57.85
N GLN A 54 9.60 20.20 57.49
CA GLN A 54 9.88 20.71 56.16
C GLN A 54 9.60 19.57 55.18
N SER A 55 8.47 19.66 54.47
CA SER A 55 8.33 18.94 53.22
C SER A 55 9.42 19.47 52.29
N THR A 56 10.41 18.64 52.02
CA THR A 56 11.36 18.85 50.93
C THR A 56 10.57 18.86 49.62
N ASP A 57 10.12 20.05 49.23
CA ASP A 57 9.59 20.35 47.91
C ASP A 57 10.72 20.15 46.89
N PHE A 58 10.93 18.91 46.47
CA PHE A 58 11.69 18.55 45.30
C PHE A 58 10.90 18.92 44.04
N ARG A 59 10.57 20.21 43.87
CA ARG A 59 9.85 20.69 42.69
C ARG A 59 10.45 21.98 42.13
N SER A 60 10.84 21.85 40.87
CA SER A 60 11.08 22.88 39.84
C SER A 60 12.52 23.33 39.63
N TRP A 61 12.92 23.34 38.35
CA TRP A 61 14.09 24.00 37.76
C TRP A 61 14.05 25.54 37.91
N GLN A 62 13.27 26.09 38.84
CA GLN A 62 13.01 27.51 39.03
C GLN A 62 13.09 27.90 40.51
N ALA A 63 13.49 29.13 40.79
CA ALA A 63 13.54 29.64 42.16
C ALA A 63 12.12 29.84 42.73
N LEU A 64 11.70 29.02 43.69
CA LEU A 64 10.33 29.00 44.28
C LEU A 64 9.84 30.34 44.86
N HIS A 65 10.74 31.27 45.21
CA HIS A 65 10.40 32.47 45.98
C HIS A 65 10.85 33.78 45.33
N ASN A 66 11.28 33.78 44.06
CA ASN A 66 11.72 35.01 43.40
C ASN A 66 11.10 35.14 42.01
N VAL A 67 10.05 35.97 41.95
CA VAL A 67 9.25 36.24 40.73
C VAL A 67 10.12 36.85 39.63
N ASP A 68 11.10 37.69 39.97
CA ASP A 68 11.99 38.32 39.01
C ASP A 68 12.98 37.32 38.43
N ILE A 69 13.56 36.44 39.25
CA ILE A 69 14.44 35.35 38.78
C ILE A 69 13.65 34.37 37.92
N GLN A 70 12.39 34.05 38.28
CA GLN A 70 11.52 33.22 37.44
C GLN A 70 11.26 33.87 36.09
N ARG A 71 10.93 35.18 36.05
CA ARG A 71 10.69 35.92 34.80
C ARG A 71 11.94 36.01 33.92
N VAL A 72 13.10 36.28 34.51
CA VAL A 72 14.39 36.34 33.79
C VAL A 72 14.74 34.95 33.24
N THR A 73 14.58 33.89 34.04
CA THR A 73 14.84 32.51 33.62
C THR A 73 13.91 32.08 32.48
N GLN A 74 12.60 32.38 32.58
CA GLN A 74 11.63 32.12 31.52
C GLN A 74 11.98 32.87 30.23
N THR A 75 12.32 34.15 30.34
CA THR A 75 12.70 34.98 29.17
C THR A 75 13.99 34.46 28.54
N ALA A 76 14.98 34.07 29.34
CA ALA A 76 16.23 33.50 28.85
C ALA A 76 16.02 32.14 28.16
N MET A 77 15.19 31.25 28.74
CA MET A 77 14.84 29.97 28.12
C MET A 77 14.09 30.17 26.80
N ILE A 78 13.10 31.06 26.76
CA ILE A 78 12.36 31.39 25.52
C ILE A 78 13.33 31.94 24.47
N HIS A 79 14.23 32.85 24.85
CA HIS A 79 15.22 33.42 23.94
C HIS A 79 16.16 32.35 23.37
N GLU A 80 16.70 31.48 24.22
CA GLU A 80 17.60 30.40 23.78
C GLU A 80 16.88 29.41 22.85
N LEU A 81 15.68 28.95 23.22
CA LEU A 81 14.86 28.06 22.39
C LEU A 81 14.49 28.72 21.05
N THR A 82 14.12 30.01 21.06
CA THR A 82 13.81 30.75 19.84
C THR A 82 15.05 30.88 18.96
N GLN A 83 16.22 31.14 19.55
CA GLN A 83 17.46 31.25 18.80
C GLN A 83 17.89 29.92 18.18
N GLN A 84 17.77 28.81 18.92
CA GLN A 84 18.04 27.46 18.41
C GLN A 84 17.09 27.11 17.26
N GLN A 85 15.78 27.29 17.47
CA GLN A 85 14.77 27.06 16.44
C GLN A 85 15.00 27.93 15.20
N THR A 86 15.36 29.21 15.37
CA THR A 86 15.66 30.12 14.26
C THR A 86 16.84 29.61 13.43
N ARG A 87 17.94 29.18 14.08
CA ARG A 87 19.10 28.61 13.37
C ARG A 87 18.74 27.33 12.61
N SER A 88 17.93 26.45 13.20
CA SER A 88 17.45 25.24 12.52
C SER A 88 16.61 25.58 11.28
N ILE A 89 15.67 26.53 11.40
CA ILE A 89 14.84 26.99 10.28
C ILE A 89 15.68 27.63 9.17
N GLU A 90 16.66 28.47 9.52
CA GLU A 90 17.58 29.12 8.57
C GLU A 90 18.39 28.11 7.75
N GLN A 91 18.62 26.90 8.27
CA GLN A 91 19.29 25.81 7.55
C GLN A 91 18.30 24.94 6.76
N VAL A 92 17.15 24.62 7.36
CA VAL A 92 16.17 23.68 6.78
C VAL A 92 15.46 24.29 5.58
N VAL A 93 15.04 25.56 5.65
CA VAL A 93 14.25 26.17 4.57
C VAL A 93 15.01 26.20 3.23
N PRO A 94 16.25 26.71 3.14
CA PRO A 94 16.99 26.72 1.89
C PRO A 94 17.25 25.31 1.35
N TRP A 95 17.65 24.38 2.23
CA TRP A 95 17.84 22.98 1.84
C TRP A 95 16.54 22.38 1.30
N PHE A 96 15.41 22.56 1.98
CA PHE A 96 14.13 22.01 1.58
C PHE A 96 13.67 22.55 0.21
N LEU A 97 13.89 23.84 -0.05
CA LEU A 97 13.55 24.47 -1.34
C LEU A 97 14.42 23.97 -2.49
N ASN A 98 15.69 23.64 -2.22
CA ASN A 98 16.62 23.15 -3.23
C ASN A 98 16.51 21.65 -3.48
N THR A 99 16.08 20.88 -2.48
CA THR A 99 16.11 19.41 -2.50
C THR A 99 14.76 18.80 -2.88
N MET A 100 13.63 19.46 -2.58
CA MET A 100 12.32 18.90 -2.88
C MET A 100 11.95 19.05 -4.36
N PRO A 101 11.32 18.04 -4.97
CA PRO A 101 11.06 18.05 -6.40
C PRO A 101 9.98 19.09 -6.77
N ALA A 102 10.13 19.78 -7.89
CA ALA A 102 9.20 20.83 -8.36
C ALA A 102 7.69 20.45 -8.33
N PRO A 103 7.27 19.21 -8.67
CA PRO A 103 5.87 18.78 -8.50
C PRO A 103 5.32 18.95 -7.08
N TYR A 104 6.13 18.76 -6.04
CA TYR A 104 5.71 18.96 -4.65
C TYR A 104 5.22 20.40 -4.43
N PHE A 105 5.99 21.39 -4.89
CA PHE A 105 5.62 22.81 -4.74
C PHE A 105 4.39 23.21 -5.55
N ARG A 106 4.13 22.53 -6.68
CA ARG A 106 2.92 22.75 -7.50
C ARG A 106 1.67 22.09 -6.89
N GLN A 107 1.84 20.95 -6.21
CA GLN A 107 0.72 20.11 -5.80
C GLN A 107 0.35 20.25 -4.32
N VAL A 108 1.31 20.61 -3.46
CA VAL A 108 1.09 20.71 -2.00
C VAL A 108 0.79 22.17 -1.62
N PRO A 109 -0.36 22.44 -0.97
CA PRO A 109 -0.72 23.80 -0.53
C PRO A 109 0.31 24.39 0.43
N GLU A 110 0.43 25.72 0.44
CA GLU A 110 1.40 26.44 1.29
C GLU A 110 1.28 26.12 2.79
N SER A 111 0.05 26.01 3.31
CA SER A 111 -0.17 25.65 4.72
C SER A 111 0.49 24.31 5.09
N PHE A 112 0.31 23.28 4.25
CA PHE A 112 0.94 21.99 4.43
C PHE A 112 2.46 22.06 4.28
N ARG A 113 2.95 22.84 3.29
CA ARG A 113 4.40 23.04 3.11
C ARG A 113 5.05 23.63 4.36
N LEU A 114 4.43 24.62 4.97
CA LEU A 114 4.90 25.22 6.22
C LEU A 114 4.87 24.23 7.37
N ASP A 115 3.81 23.43 7.50
CA ASP A 115 3.73 22.42 8.56
C ASP A 115 4.78 21.31 8.40
N HIS A 116 5.06 20.89 7.16
CA HIS A 116 6.14 19.95 6.87
C HIS A 116 7.51 20.54 7.25
N ILE A 117 7.79 21.79 6.85
CA ILE A 117 9.05 22.49 7.19
C ILE A 117 9.21 22.65 8.70
N LYS A 118 8.15 23.07 9.42
CA LYS A 118 8.18 23.19 10.89
C LYS A 118 8.53 21.86 11.53
N ALA A 119 7.91 20.79 11.04
CA ALA A 119 8.07 19.48 11.62
C ALA A 119 9.47 18.91 11.33
N ILE A 120 10.00 19.08 10.11
CA ILE A 120 11.39 18.73 9.76
C ILE A 120 12.37 19.56 10.61
N SER A 121 12.11 20.86 10.79
CA SER A 121 12.96 21.72 11.61
C SER A 121 13.00 21.26 13.07
N ALA A 122 11.87 20.83 13.62
CA ALA A 122 11.80 20.27 14.97
C ALA A 122 12.60 18.96 15.11
N ILE A 123 12.54 18.07 14.11
CA ILE A 123 13.33 16.82 14.10
C ILE A 123 14.82 17.13 14.06
N LYS A 124 15.25 18.00 13.14
CA LYS A 124 16.67 18.35 12.99
C LYS A 124 17.21 19.06 14.22
N ASP A 125 16.41 19.95 14.83
CA ASP A 125 16.76 20.63 16.07
C ASP A 125 16.92 19.65 17.25
N ALA A 126 16.05 18.63 17.31
CA ALA A 126 16.15 17.54 18.30
C ALA A 126 17.25 16.51 18.01
N ASN A 127 17.99 16.64 16.90
CA ASN A 127 18.99 15.68 16.43
C ASN A 127 18.45 14.23 16.38
N MET A 128 17.21 14.08 15.92
CA MET A 128 16.53 12.80 15.75
C MET A 128 16.57 12.34 14.29
N ASP A 129 16.43 11.03 14.06
CA ASP A 129 16.21 10.49 12.72
C ASP A 129 14.90 11.03 12.13
N MET A 130 14.87 11.20 10.80
CA MET A 130 13.71 11.75 10.07
C MET A 130 12.53 10.78 9.99
N HIS A 131 12.03 10.33 11.13
CA HIS A 131 10.88 9.42 11.25
C HIS A 131 9.74 10.12 11.98
N MET A 132 8.72 10.53 11.23
CA MET A 132 7.58 11.24 11.81
C MET A 132 6.30 11.03 11.01
N ASN A 133 5.18 11.02 11.73
CA ASN A 133 3.85 10.97 11.15
C ASN A 133 3.07 12.21 11.60
N LEU A 134 2.55 12.97 10.65
CA LEU A 134 1.68 14.11 10.90
C LEU A 134 0.25 13.72 10.56
N LYS A 135 -0.68 14.14 11.43
CA LYS A 135 -2.11 14.07 11.15
C LYS A 135 -2.65 15.49 11.08
N THR A 136 -3.14 15.86 9.91
CA THR A 136 -3.72 17.16 9.62
C THR A 136 -5.10 16.98 8.98
N HIS A 137 -5.82 18.09 8.77
CA HIS A 137 -7.12 18.07 8.11
C HIS A 137 -7.15 19.14 7.03
N LEU A 138 -7.78 18.81 5.90
CA LEU A 138 -8.12 19.79 4.87
C LEU A 138 -9.29 20.67 5.34
N PRO A 139 -9.48 21.87 4.74
CA PRO A 139 -10.59 22.75 5.09
C PRO A 139 -11.98 22.12 4.93
N ASP A 140 -12.10 21.11 4.07
CA ASP A 140 -13.31 20.33 3.82
C ASP A 140 -13.55 19.18 4.83
N GLY A 141 -12.68 19.04 5.83
CA GLY A 141 -12.78 18.03 6.88
C GLY A 141 -12.10 16.69 6.56
N ARG A 142 -11.55 16.50 5.35
CA ARG A 142 -10.79 15.29 5.01
C ARG A 142 -9.52 15.20 5.84
N GLN A 143 -9.17 13.98 6.25
CA GLN A 143 -7.98 13.72 7.04
C GLN A 143 -6.77 13.52 6.13
N VAL A 144 -5.63 14.10 6.47
CA VAL A 144 -4.36 13.89 5.77
C VAL A 144 -3.36 13.28 6.74
N LEU A 145 -2.80 12.13 6.36
CA LEU A 145 -1.67 11.52 7.04
C LEU A 145 -0.41 11.77 6.22
N THR A 146 0.55 12.52 6.77
CA THR A 146 1.86 12.73 6.16
C THR A 146 2.89 11.88 6.87
N PHE A 147 3.57 11.01 6.13
CA PHE A 147 4.68 10.20 6.59
C PHE A 147 5.97 10.82 6.09
N ILE A 148 6.89 11.12 7.00
CA ILE A 148 8.25 11.57 6.71
C ILE A 148 9.19 10.46 7.19
N ARG A 149 10.03 9.95 6.30
CA ARG A 149 10.98 8.87 6.58
C ARG A 149 12.38 9.25 6.09
N PRO A 150 13.45 8.75 6.75
CA PRO A 150 14.81 8.99 6.29
C PRO A 150 15.09 8.12 5.05
N GLY A 151 15.80 8.69 4.09
CA GLY A 151 16.23 7.96 2.90
C GLY A 151 15.12 7.70 1.87
N THR A 152 15.53 7.03 0.79
CA THR A 152 14.71 6.57 -0.34
C THR A 152 14.99 5.08 -0.65
N MET A 153 15.21 4.27 0.40
CA MET A 153 15.55 2.85 0.22
C MET A 153 14.44 2.08 -0.51
N PRO A 154 14.78 1.13 -1.41
CA PRO A 154 13.79 0.35 -2.15
C PRO A 154 12.78 -0.35 -1.23
N GLY A 155 11.49 -0.21 -1.54
CA GLY A 155 10.40 -0.81 -0.75
C GLY A 155 9.97 0.00 0.48
N LEU A 156 10.57 1.17 0.73
CA LEU A 156 10.17 2.07 1.84
C LEU A 156 8.71 2.54 1.70
N LEU A 157 8.25 2.81 0.48
CA LEU A 157 6.83 3.12 0.23
C LEU A 157 5.93 1.94 0.64
N LEU A 158 6.32 0.72 0.28
CA LEU A 158 5.53 -0.47 0.58
C LEU A 158 5.41 -0.71 2.10
N SER A 159 6.48 -0.49 2.86
CA SER A 159 6.39 -0.60 4.33
C SER A 159 5.45 0.44 4.92
N MET A 160 5.46 1.68 4.41
CA MET A 160 4.52 2.72 4.84
C MET A 160 3.06 2.39 4.49
N ILE A 161 2.80 1.83 3.31
CA ILE A 161 1.44 1.42 2.91
C ILE A 161 0.90 0.37 3.89
N LYS A 162 1.72 -0.58 4.34
CA LYS A 162 1.33 -1.60 5.33
C LYS A 162 1.02 -1.01 6.72
N GLU A 163 1.55 0.18 7.04
CA GLU A 163 1.28 0.90 8.30
C GLU A 163 -0.04 1.72 8.24
N LEU A 164 -0.63 1.88 7.07
CA LEU A 164 -1.82 2.71 6.91
C LEU A 164 -3.03 2.13 7.66
N PRO A 165 -3.89 2.98 8.22
CA PRO A 165 -5.10 2.52 8.87
C PRO A 165 -6.03 1.86 7.85
N PHE A 166 -6.21 0.55 7.99
CA PHE A 166 -7.18 -0.22 7.23
C PHE A 166 -8.28 -0.73 8.16
N ASN A 167 -9.42 -0.04 8.20
CA ASN A 167 -10.56 -0.51 9.00
C ASN A 167 -11.91 -0.23 8.33
N GLN A 168 -12.20 -0.98 7.28
CA GLN A 168 -13.48 -0.93 6.55
C GLN A 168 -14.71 -1.29 7.39
N ARG A 169 -14.50 -1.92 8.54
CA ARG A 169 -15.59 -2.37 9.42
C ARG A 169 -15.97 -1.32 10.47
N SER A 170 -15.23 -0.23 10.57
CA SER A 170 -15.55 0.88 11.47
C SER A 170 -16.63 1.77 10.86
N SER A 171 -17.57 2.23 11.69
CA SER A 171 -18.51 3.30 11.31
C SER A 171 -17.81 4.62 10.99
N GLU A 172 -16.55 4.78 11.41
CA GLU A 172 -15.69 5.95 11.15
C GLU A 172 -14.74 5.72 9.96
N TYR A 173 -14.96 4.68 9.15
CA TYR A 173 -14.10 4.41 8.00
C TYR A 173 -14.16 5.57 7.00
N MET A 174 -13.00 6.16 6.74
CA MET A 174 -12.81 7.10 5.65
C MET A 174 -12.04 6.38 4.53
N PRO A 175 -12.52 6.40 3.27
CA PRO A 175 -11.78 5.81 2.17
C PRO A 175 -10.55 6.65 1.82
N LEU A 176 -9.47 5.99 1.41
CA LEU A 176 -8.33 6.66 0.79
C LEU A 176 -8.78 7.29 -0.53
N SER A 177 -8.69 8.59 -0.66
CA SER A 177 -9.16 9.33 -1.84
C SER A 177 -8.04 9.92 -2.68
N ARG A 178 -6.91 10.24 -2.06
CA ARG A 178 -5.72 10.73 -2.77
C ARG A 178 -4.42 10.29 -2.11
N VAL A 179 -3.41 10.02 -2.93
CA VAL A 179 -2.05 9.71 -2.49
C VAL A 179 -1.08 10.61 -3.25
N GLN A 180 -0.09 11.15 -2.56
CA GLN A 180 1.00 11.91 -3.16
C GLN A 180 2.32 11.50 -2.50
N ILE A 181 3.19 10.87 -3.27
CA ILE A 181 4.50 10.35 -2.81
C ILE A 181 5.61 11.19 -3.42
N TYR A 182 6.54 11.64 -2.60
CA TYR A 182 7.68 12.45 -3.03
C TYR A 182 8.97 11.95 -2.38
N SER A 183 9.99 11.76 -3.20
CA SER A 183 11.38 11.58 -2.77
C SER A 183 12.16 12.87 -2.96
N ALA A 184 13.02 13.19 -1.99
CA ALA A 184 14.02 14.25 -2.10
C ALA A 184 15.05 13.92 -3.21
N GLU A 185 15.52 14.93 -3.93
CA GLU A 185 16.48 14.74 -5.04
C GLU A 185 17.89 14.37 -4.58
N ASP A 186 18.20 14.57 -3.30
CA ASP A 186 19.45 14.15 -2.64
C ASP A 186 19.29 12.81 -1.88
N ASP A 187 18.19 12.10 -2.10
CA ASP A 187 17.84 10.83 -1.44
C ASP A 187 17.81 10.88 0.10
N SER A 188 17.82 12.06 0.69
CA SER A 188 17.91 12.20 2.14
C SER A 188 16.61 11.85 2.87
N MET A 189 15.45 12.02 2.21
CA MET A 189 14.14 11.77 2.81
C MET A 189 13.07 11.41 1.79
N SER A 190 12.02 10.76 2.29
CA SER A 190 10.74 10.60 1.59
C SER A 190 9.61 11.27 2.37
N LEU A 191 8.70 11.89 1.64
CA LEU A 191 7.53 12.60 2.16
C LEU A 191 6.28 12.13 1.42
N ASN A 192 5.40 11.45 2.15
CA ASN A 192 4.25 10.75 1.58
C ASN A 192 2.96 11.20 2.23
N MET A 193 2.01 11.69 1.44
CA MET A 193 0.74 12.20 1.90
C MET A 193 -0.40 11.27 1.48
N PHE A 194 -1.18 10.81 2.46
CA PHE A 194 -2.34 9.97 2.28
C PHE A 194 -3.59 10.73 2.73
N VAL A 195 -4.47 11.04 1.79
CA VAL A 195 -5.70 11.80 2.04
C VAL A 195 -6.88 10.83 2.13
N TYR A 196 -7.63 10.94 3.22
CA TYR A 196 -8.77 10.13 3.56
C TYR A 196 -10.05 10.95 3.62
N GLY A 197 -11.14 10.34 3.14
CA GLY A 197 -12.46 10.96 3.07
C GLY A 197 -12.81 11.41 1.65
N GLU A 198 -14.09 11.66 1.42
CA GLU A 198 -14.60 12.05 0.11
C GLU A 198 -14.55 13.56 -0.08
N GLU A 199 -14.17 14.01 -1.28
CA GLU A 199 -14.23 15.42 -1.63
C GLU A 199 -15.68 15.81 -1.90
N VAL A 200 -16.23 16.71 -1.08
CA VAL A 200 -17.56 17.27 -1.31
C VAL A 200 -17.45 18.30 -2.42
N LYS A 201 -18.05 18.04 -3.57
CA LYS A 201 -18.15 19.03 -4.66
C LYS A 201 -18.91 20.25 -4.16
N SER A 202 -18.34 21.43 -4.33
CA SER A 202 -19.06 22.66 -4.06
C SER A 202 -20.08 22.91 -5.17
N ALA A 203 -21.24 23.47 -4.83
CA ALA A 203 -22.25 23.88 -5.81
C ALA A 203 -21.74 24.98 -6.77
N THR A 204 -20.59 25.59 -6.46
CA THR A 204 -19.93 26.64 -7.26
C THR A 204 -18.85 26.10 -8.20
N ASP A 205 -18.55 24.81 -8.18
CA ASP A 205 -17.45 24.23 -8.97
C ASP A 205 -17.81 24.26 -10.46
N ASN A 206 -17.13 25.12 -11.23
CA ASN A 206 -17.27 25.17 -12.67
C ASN A 206 -16.12 24.41 -13.32
N VAL A 207 -16.37 23.14 -13.68
CA VAL A 207 -15.37 22.26 -14.31
C VAL A 207 -14.78 22.82 -15.60
N SER A 208 -15.52 23.66 -16.33
CA SER A 208 -15.02 24.28 -17.58
C SER A 208 -13.94 25.32 -17.28
N LEU A 209 -14.07 26.02 -16.14
CA LEU A 209 -13.06 26.97 -15.69
C LEU A 209 -11.83 26.22 -15.15
N SER A 210 -12.06 25.25 -14.25
CA SER A 210 -10.99 24.49 -13.60
C SER A 210 -10.22 23.61 -14.59
N GLY A 211 -10.87 23.13 -15.65
CA GLY A 211 -10.29 22.31 -16.71
C GLY A 211 -9.87 23.07 -17.97
N LYS A 212 -9.85 24.41 -17.95
CA LYS A 212 -9.60 25.23 -19.14
C LYS A 212 -8.28 24.88 -19.85
N HIS A 213 -7.20 24.64 -19.09
CA HIS A 213 -5.89 24.27 -19.64
C HIS A 213 -5.92 22.90 -20.33
N ILE A 214 -6.71 21.95 -19.82
CA ILE A 214 -6.89 20.62 -20.42
C ILE A 214 -7.71 20.73 -21.71
N LEU A 215 -8.81 21.49 -21.69
CA LEU A 215 -9.68 21.68 -22.86
C LEU A 215 -8.92 22.37 -24.00
N GLU A 216 -8.13 23.40 -23.67
CA GLU A 216 -7.32 24.11 -24.66
C GLU A 216 -6.24 23.21 -25.27
N TYR A 217 -5.55 22.41 -24.45
CA TYR A 217 -4.58 21.44 -24.94
C TYR A 217 -5.24 20.37 -25.84
N ALA A 218 -6.40 19.84 -25.44
CA ALA A 218 -7.15 18.87 -26.26
C ALA A 218 -7.60 19.47 -27.59
N ARG A 219 -8.03 20.73 -27.60
CA ARG A 219 -8.38 21.46 -28.83
C ARG A 219 -7.18 21.57 -29.77
N GLN A 220 -6.04 22.02 -29.26
CA GLN A 220 -4.80 22.12 -30.04
C GLN A 220 -4.32 20.75 -30.55
N LEU A 221 -4.51 19.68 -29.75
CA LEU A 221 -4.22 18.32 -30.16
C LEU A 221 -5.11 17.89 -31.33
N MET A 222 -6.42 18.11 -31.24
CA MET A 222 -7.39 17.72 -32.27
C MET A 222 -7.23 18.53 -33.57
N GLU A 223 -6.79 19.78 -33.48
CA GLU A 223 -6.47 20.63 -34.63
C GLU A 223 -5.10 20.31 -35.26
N GLY A 224 -4.28 19.49 -34.58
CA GLY A 224 -2.92 19.18 -35.04
C GLY A 224 -1.95 20.36 -34.96
N THR A 225 -2.25 21.36 -34.13
CA THR A 225 -1.39 22.55 -33.95
C THR A 225 -0.31 22.35 -32.90
N LEU A 226 -0.42 21.30 -32.08
CA LEU A 226 0.63 20.95 -31.12
C LEU A 226 1.91 20.50 -31.84
N PRO A 227 3.09 20.84 -31.30
CA PRO A 227 4.34 20.26 -31.78
C PRO A 227 4.31 18.72 -31.66
N PRO A 228 5.12 17.97 -32.42
CA PRO A 228 5.12 16.51 -32.35
C PRO A 228 5.51 15.96 -30.97
N VAL A 229 6.36 16.72 -30.26
CA VAL A 229 6.79 16.44 -28.89
C VAL A 229 6.56 17.66 -28.02
N ASP A 230 6.34 17.44 -26.72
CA ASP A 230 6.25 18.54 -25.76
C ASP A 230 7.62 19.12 -25.38
N GLU A 231 7.61 20.08 -24.45
CA GLU A 231 8.82 20.77 -23.98
C GLU A 231 9.88 19.85 -23.36
N PHE A 232 9.51 18.61 -23.00
CA PHE A 232 10.41 17.59 -22.45
C PHE A 232 10.74 16.49 -23.48
N GLY A 233 10.42 16.69 -24.75
CA GLY A 233 10.67 15.71 -25.82
C GLY A 233 9.71 14.51 -25.81
N ARG A 234 8.59 14.59 -25.07
CA ARG A 234 7.63 13.48 -24.95
C ARG A 234 6.64 13.53 -26.11
N PRO A 235 6.31 12.39 -26.73
CA PRO A 235 5.30 12.36 -27.79
C PRO A 235 3.93 12.72 -27.21
N ASN A 236 3.18 13.53 -27.97
CA ASN A 236 1.79 13.84 -27.64
C ASN A 236 0.89 12.60 -27.84
N PRO A 237 -0.23 12.50 -27.11
CA PRO A 237 -1.17 11.40 -27.28
C PRO A 237 -1.71 11.37 -28.71
N GLN A 238 -2.02 10.19 -29.23
CA GLN A 238 -2.65 10.08 -30.55
C GLN A 238 -4.04 10.73 -30.52
N MET A 239 -4.39 11.46 -31.58
CA MET A 239 -5.72 12.05 -31.74
C MET A 239 -6.80 10.97 -31.68
N LYS A 240 -7.80 11.15 -30.82
CA LYS A 240 -8.89 10.21 -30.61
C LYS A 240 -10.20 10.96 -30.43
N GLU A 241 -11.29 10.39 -30.93
CA GLU A 241 -12.63 10.98 -30.82
C GLU A 241 -13.09 11.18 -29.37
N ILE A 242 -12.56 10.40 -28.43
CA ILE A 242 -12.86 10.55 -27.01
C ILE A 242 -12.43 11.91 -26.46
N PHE A 243 -11.47 12.62 -27.08
CA PHE A 243 -10.96 13.91 -26.62
C PHE A 243 -11.82 15.12 -27.05
N GLN A 244 -13.03 14.89 -27.55
CA GLN A 244 -13.99 15.96 -27.83
C GLN A 244 -14.34 16.73 -26.53
N PRO A 245 -14.53 18.07 -26.61
CA PRO A 245 -14.77 18.92 -25.45
C PRO A 245 -15.94 18.45 -24.58
N GLU A 246 -17.04 18.00 -25.18
CA GLU A 246 -18.25 17.55 -24.49
C GLU A 246 -17.96 16.30 -23.63
N ARG A 247 -17.16 15.38 -24.17
CA ARG A 247 -16.78 14.14 -23.46
C ARG A 247 -15.79 14.43 -22.34
N LEU A 248 -14.83 15.33 -22.57
CA LEU A 248 -13.91 15.78 -21.54
C LEU A 248 -14.62 16.48 -20.39
N LEU A 249 -15.57 17.36 -20.68
CA LEU A 249 -16.40 18.02 -19.67
C LEU A 249 -17.21 17.00 -18.86
N ALA A 250 -17.85 16.03 -19.54
CA ALA A 250 -18.58 14.96 -18.86
C ALA A 250 -17.68 14.08 -17.97
N HIS A 251 -16.42 13.88 -18.35
CA HIS A 251 -15.44 13.18 -17.52
C HIS A 251 -14.97 14.03 -16.33
N MET A 252 -14.66 15.32 -16.55
CA MET A 252 -14.29 16.27 -15.50
C MET A 252 -15.39 16.38 -14.43
N GLU A 253 -16.66 16.30 -14.82
CA GLU A 253 -17.79 16.24 -13.89
C GLU A 253 -17.79 14.99 -12.99
N LYS A 254 -17.02 13.96 -13.30
CA LYS A 254 -16.84 12.78 -12.43
C LYS A 254 -15.61 12.89 -11.54
N CYS A 255 -14.70 13.79 -11.87
CA CYS A 255 -13.43 14.00 -11.18
C CYS A 255 -13.56 14.96 -9.99
N THR A 256 -12.53 14.93 -9.14
CA THR A 256 -12.32 15.94 -8.10
C THR A 256 -11.72 17.21 -8.72
N GLU A 257 -12.03 18.39 -8.16
CA GLU A 257 -11.55 19.65 -8.70
C GLU A 257 -10.02 19.72 -8.63
N SER A 258 -9.44 19.29 -7.51
CA SER A 258 -7.99 19.29 -7.35
C SER A 258 -7.27 18.30 -8.28
N TYR A 259 -7.92 17.24 -8.77
CA TYR A 259 -7.35 16.39 -9.83
C TYR A 259 -7.29 17.15 -11.15
N ILE A 260 -8.36 17.86 -11.53
CA ILE A 260 -8.43 18.63 -12.77
C ILE A 260 -7.40 19.75 -12.78
N LEU A 261 -7.36 20.57 -11.72
CA LEU A 261 -6.49 21.75 -11.61
C LEU A 261 -5.00 21.39 -11.62
N ARG A 262 -4.62 20.27 -11.00
CA ARG A 262 -3.21 19.90 -10.79
C ARG A 262 -2.67 18.91 -11.81
N SER A 263 -3.54 18.36 -12.65
CA SER A 263 -3.13 17.43 -13.70
C SER A 263 -2.48 18.16 -14.87
N ASP A 264 -1.37 17.60 -15.33
CA ASP A 264 -0.79 17.92 -16.63
C ASP A 264 -1.77 17.54 -17.76
N PRO A 265 -2.06 18.42 -18.72
CA PRO A 265 -3.03 18.14 -19.79
C PRO A 265 -2.75 16.89 -20.61
N ARG A 266 -1.50 16.68 -21.03
CA ARG A 266 -1.09 15.48 -21.79
C ARG A 266 -1.44 14.23 -21.01
N ARG A 267 -1.05 14.18 -19.74
CA ARG A 267 -1.28 13.00 -18.90
C ARG A 267 -2.75 12.80 -18.51
N PHE A 268 -3.51 13.88 -18.35
CA PHE A 268 -4.95 13.79 -18.12
C PHE A 268 -5.64 13.07 -19.28
N LEU A 269 -5.30 13.40 -20.54
CA LEU A 269 -5.83 12.70 -21.71
C LEU A 269 -5.43 11.22 -21.74
N SER A 270 -4.18 10.89 -21.41
CA SER A 270 -3.74 9.49 -21.30
C SER A 270 -4.50 8.71 -20.23
N GLN A 271 -4.75 9.31 -19.06
CA GLN A 271 -5.55 8.67 -18.01
C GLN A 271 -7.02 8.56 -18.39
N PHE A 272 -7.58 9.54 -19.11
CA PHE A 272 -8.94 9.47 -19.60
C PHE A 272 -9.11 8.32 -20.61
N GLU A 273 -8.11 8.07 -21.46
CA GLU A 273 -8.12 6.88 -22.31
C GLU A 273 -8.14 5.58 -21.50
N LEU A 274 -7.34 5.50 -20.42
CA LEU A 274 -7.35 4.32 -19.55
C LEU A 274 -8.71 4.15 -18.85
N PHE A 275 -9.32 5.24 -18.43
CA PHE A 275 -10.66 5.27 -17.86
C PHE A 275 -11.71 4.71 -18.83
N GLU A 276 -11.74 5.21 -20.08
CA GLU A 276 -12.71 4.73 -21.09
C GLU A 276 -12.53 3.24 -21.42
N LYS A 277 -11.31 2.70 -21.34
CA LYS A 277 -11.05 1.26 -21.54
C LYS A 277 -11.62 0.36 -20.45
N VAL A 278 -11.85 0.89 -19.25
CA VAL A 278 -12.32 0.09 -18.10
C VAL A 278 -13.73 0.46 -17.63
N SER A 279 -14.24 1.63 -18.00
CA SER A 279 -15.60 2.08 -17.70
C SER A 279 -16.64 1.06 -18.15
N GLY A 280 -17.62 0.78 -17.30
CA GLY A 280 -18.64 -0.24 -17.53
C GLY A 280 -18.15 -1.69 -17.51
N SER A 281 -16.90 -1.93 -17.09
CA SER A 281 -16.33 -3.27 -16.95
C SER A 281 -15.70 -3.45 -15.57
N ASP A 282 -15.20 -4.66 -15.30
CA ASP A 282 -14.40 -4.94 -14.10
C ASP A 282 -12.90 -5.11 -14.42
N ASN A 283 -12.47 -4.58 -15.57
CA ASN A 283 -11.13 -4.75 -16.10
C ASN A 283 -10.11 -3.79 -15.48
N ILE A 284 -8.83 -4.08 -15.76
CA ILE A 284 -7.69 -3.23 -15.46
C ILE A 284 -7.02 -2.83 -16.78
N SER A 285 -6.69 -1.55 -16.93
CA SER A 285 -5.91 -1.05 -18.05
C SER A 285 -4.59 -0.45 -17.53
N VAL A 286 -3.50 -0.73 -18.25
CA VAL A 286 -2.13 -0.35 -17.85
C VAL A 286 -1.43 0.27 -19.05
N SER A 287 -0.78 1.41 -18.83
CA SER A 287 0.16 2.04 -19.75
C SER A 287 1.51 2.19 -19.06
N ILE A 288 2.58 1.96 -19.82
CA ILE A 288 3.95 2.22 -19.36
C ILE A 288 4.61 3.09 -20.43
N GLU A 289 5.15 4.22 -20.02
CA GLU A 289 5.86 5.19 -20.87
C GLU A 289 7.19 5.60 -20.23
N ASP A 290 8.17 5.96 -21.05
CA ASP A 290 9.45 6.48 -20.56
C ASP A 290 9.25 7.84 -19.89
N SER A 291 10.01 8.07 -18.83
CA SER A 291 10.01 9.33 -18.11
C SER A 291 11.22 10.16 -18.52
N PHE A 292 10.97 11.21 -19.30
CA PHE A 292 11.97 12.18 -19.76
C PHE A 292 12.29 13.22 -18.67
N LEU A 293 12.50 12.76 -17.42
CA LEU A 293 12.56 13.64 -16.24
C LEU A 293 13.95 14.15 -15.90
N ASP A 294 15.04 13.59 -16.43
CA ASP A 294 16.36 13.88 -15.88
C ASP A 294 17.46 14.13 -16.93
N GLU A 295 18.25 15.18 -16.68
CA GLU A 295 19.52 15.47 -17.36
C GLU A 295 20.61 14.45 -16.95
N LYS A 296 20.42 13.77 -15.80
CA LYS A 296 21.32 12.75 -15.27
C LYS A 296 21.27 11.40 -16.00
N ASN A 297 20.39 11.25 -16.99
CA ASN A 297 20.28 10.05 -17.82
C ASN A 297 19.90 8.78 -17.04
N GLU A 298 19.21 8.94 -15.90
CA GLU A 298 18.66 7.82 -15.14
C GLU A 298 17.39 7.28 -15.81
N GLU A 299 17.29 5.95 -15.90
CA GLU A 299 16.13 5.29 -16.47
C GLU A 299 14.95 5.40 -15.51
N HIS A 300 13.93 6.14 -15.91
CA HIS A 300 12.69 6.27 -15.15
C HIS A 300 11.50 5.98 -16.05
N TYR A 301 10.43 5.43 -15.48
CA TYR A 301 9.24 5.01 -16.22
C TYR A 301 7.97 5.44 -15.50
N TRP A 302 6.98 5.92 -16.25
CA TRP A 302 5.65 6.13 -15.72
C TRP A 302 4.79 4.89 -15.97
N VAL A 303 4.20 4.38 -14.90
CA VAL A 303 3.22 3.31 -14.90
C VAL A 303 1.86 3.92 -14.54
N ASP A 304 1.01 4.10 -15.54
CA ASP A 304 -0.37 4.57 -15.37
C ASP A 304 -1.32 3.36 -15.39
N ILE A 305 -2.21 3.27 -14.41
CA ILE A 305 -3.13 2.15 -14.21
C ILE A 305 -4.54 2.69 -13.91
N ALA A 306 -5.54 2.12 -14.57
CA ALA A 306 -6.95 2.31 -14.22
C ALA A 306 -7.53 0.97 -13.74
N LEU A 307 -8.05 0.96 -12.51
CA LEU A 307 -8.67 -0.22 -11.90
C LEU A 307 -10.14 0.05 -11.62
N ALA A 308 -11.03 -0.67 -12.30
CA ALA A 308 -12.46 -0.61 -12.02
C ALA A 308 -12.81 -1.33 -10.72
N ASN A 309 -13.73 -0.73 -9.94
CA ASN A 309 -14.32 -1.31 -8.73
C ASN A 309 -13.31 -1.91 -7.76
N THR A 310 -12.21 -1.20 -7.57
CA THR A 310 -11.14 -1.59 -6.67
C THR A 310 -11.01 -0.58 -5.56
N LEU A 311 -10.76 -1.07 -4.35
CA LEU A 311 -10.52 -0.21 -3.21
C LEU A 311 -9.15 0.49 -3.38
N PRO A 312 -9.06 1.81 -3.19
CA PRO A 312 -7.85 2.57 -3.47
C PRO A 312 -6.63 2.10 -2.69
N HIS A 313 -6.81 1.78 -1.41
CA HIS A 313 -5.76 1.22 -0.57
C HIS A 313 -5.23 -0.11 -1.13
N PHE A 314 -6.14 -1.01 -1.51
CA PHE A 314 -5.79 -2.30 -2.07
C PHE A 314 -5.09 -2.16 -3.42
N ALA A 315 -5.58 -1.27 -4.30
CA ALA A 315 -4.94 -0.96 -5.58
C ALA A 315 -3.51 -0.45 -5.38
N LEU A 316 -3.31 0.51 -4.48
CA LEU A 316 -2.01 1.07 -4.17
C LEU A 316 -1.03 0.00 -3.66
N GLU A 317 -1.47 -0.81 -2.69
CA GLU A 317 -0.64 -1.86 -2.09
C GLU A 317 -0.24 -2.91 -3.12
N GLN A 318 -1.21 -3.44 -3.87
CA GLN A 318 -0.96 -4.52 -4.83
C GLN A 318 -0.06 -4.11 -5.98
N VAL A 319 -0.28 -2.92 -6.52
CA VAL A 319 0.58 -2.41 -7.59
C VAL A 319 1.99 -2.17 -7.06
N SER A 320 2.14 -1.59 -5.87
CA SER A 320 3.46 -1.36 -5.26
C SER A 320 4.20 -2.67 -4.99
N GLN A 321 3.50 -3.71 -4.52
CA GLN A 321 4.07 -5.06 -4.31
C GLN A 321 4.56 -5.68 -5.63
N LEU A 322 3.76 -5.60 -6.70
CA LEU A 322 4.15 -6.13 -8.01
C LEU A 322 5.33 -5.38 -8.61
N LEU A 323 5.35 -4.06 -8.52
CA LEU A 323 6.49 -3.27 -9.00
C LEU A 323 7.76 -3.66 -8.26
N PHE A 324 7.70 -3.78 -6.93
CA PHE A 324 8.84 -4.18 -6.12
C PHE A 324 9.30 -5.61 -6.44
N LEU A 325 8.38 -6.56 -6.66
CA LEU A 325 8.70 -7.93 -7.08
C LEU A 325 9.47 -7.94 -8.42
N HIS A 326 9.09 -7.06 -9.35
CA HIS A 326 9.78 -6.88 -10.62
C HIS A 326 11.01 -5.96 -10.53
N SER A 327 11.47 -5.66 -9.31
CA SER A 327 12.64 -4.82 -9.04
C SER A 327 12.50 -3.40 -9.63
N PHE A 328 11.33 -2.81 -9.47
CA PHE A 328 11.07 -1.40 -9.69
C PHE A 328 10.68 -0.74 -8.36
N ASP A 329 11.37 0.34 -8.02
CA ASP A 329 11.03 1.14 -6.84
C ASP A 329 10.20 2.37 -7.24
N VAL A 330 9.31 2.80 -6.35
CA VAL A 330 8.35 3.89 -6.62
C VAL A 330 8.89 5.21 -6.07
N LEU A 331 9.29 6.10 -6.96
CA LEU A 331 9.81 7.43 -6.61
C LEU A 331 8.69 8.45 -6.37
N ARG A 332 7.62 8.35 -7.17
CA ARG A 332 6.44 9.21 -7.06
C ARG A 332 5.21 8.39 -7.33
N ALA A 333 4.11 8.73 -6.68
CA ALA A 333 2.82 8.14 -6.97
C ALA A 333 1.70 9.15 -6.74
N HIS A 334 0.71 9.09 -7.61
CA HIS A 334 -0.54 9.84 -7.56
C HIS A 334 -1.68 8.84 -7.67
N LEU A 335 -2.58 8.87 -6.69
CA LEU A 335 -3.82 8.11 -6.73
C LEU A 335 -4.98 9.09 -6.70
N ASP A 336 -5.96 8.89 -7.57
CA ASP A 336 -7.24 9.60 -7.55
C ASP A 336 -8.39 8.63 -7.88
N ASN A 337 -9.59 8.91 -7.35
CA ASN A 337 -10.79 8.13 -7.65
C ASN A 337 -11.76 8.93 -8.52
N VAL A 338 -12.27 8.29 -9.56
CA VAL A 338 -13.25 8.88 -10.48
C VAL A 338 -14.53 8.05 -10.46
N LYS A 339 -15.69 8.71 -10.34
CA LYS A 339 -16.99 8.03 -10.34
C LYS A 339 -17.32 7.48 -11.73
N ASP A 340 -17.81 6.25 -11.81
CA ASP A 340 -18.27 5.62 -13.05
C ASP A 340 -19.80 5.40 -13.07
N GLY A 341 -20.55 6.38 -12.59
CA GLY A 341 -22.01 6.31 -12.52
C GLY A 341 -22.49 5.16 -11.64
N GLU A 342 -23.37 4.32 -12.18
CA GLU A 342 -23.90 3.14 -11.48
C GLU A 342 -22.89 1.99 -11.38
N ASN A 343 -21.81 2.03 -12.16
CA ASN A 343 -20.81 0.96 -12.19
C ASN A 343 -19.85 0.99 -11.00
N GLY A 344 -19.90 2.04 -10.17
CA GLY A 344 -19.03 2.23 -9.02
C GLY A 344 -17.96 3.29 -9.25
N ASN A 345 -16.72 2.99 -8.84
CA ASN A 345 -15.59 3.93 -8.92
C ASN A 345 -14.41 3.29 -9.64
N ILE A 346 -13.68 4.09 -10.41
CA ILE A 346 -12.41 3.73 -11.03
C ILE A 346 -11.28 4.40 -10.25
N THR A 347 -10.35 3.60 -9.74
CA THR A 347 -9.10 4.10 -9.15
C THR A 347 -8.10 4.34 -10.28
N LEU A 348 -7.65 5.58 -10.41
CA LEU A 348 -6.57 5.97 -11.32
C LEU A 348 -5.29 6.08 -10.48
N LEU A 349 -4.29 5.28 -10.85
CA LEU A 349 -3.00 5.26 -10.20
C LEU A 349 -1.93 5.61 -11.22
N ARG A 350 -1.05 6.54 -10.87
CA ARG A 350 0.11 6.93 -11.65
C ARG A 350 1.33 6.77 -10.77
N MET A 351 2.33 6.04 -11.23
CA MET A 351 3.56 5.81 -10.49
C MET A 351 4.77 6.11 -11.37
N LEU A 352 5.67 6.95 -10.88
CA LEU A 352 7.01 7.09 -11.41
C LEU A 352 7.88 6.04 -10.74
N VAL A 353 8.48 5.18 -11.55
CA VAL A 353 9.30 4.08 -11.07
C VAL A 353 10.70 4.14 -11.63
N THR A 354 11.66 3.61 -10.88
CA THR A 354 13.05 3.46 -11.27
C THR A 354 13.45 1.99 -11.13
N PRO A 355 14.22 1.41 -12.08
CA PRO A 355 14.71 0.06 -11.94
C PRO A 355 15.73 -0.02 -10.79
N VAL A 356 15.64 -1.08 -9.99
CA VAL A 356 16.56 -1.42 -8.92
C VAL A 356 17.08 -2.85 -9.11
N ASN A 357 18.09 -3.26 -8.34
CA ASN A 357 18.61 -4.64 -8.33
C ASN A 357 18.96 -5.22 -9.72
N GLY A 358 19.37 -4.37 -10.68
CA GLY A 358 19.74 -4.79 -12.03
C GLY A 358 18.57 -5.03 -12.99
N ALA A 359 17.35 -4.63 -12.63
CA ALA A 359 16.23 -4.57 -13.57
C ALA A 359 16.55 -3.64 -14.75
N LYS A 360 15.92 -3.91 -15.89
CA LYS A 360 15.99 -3.08 -17.09
C LYS A 360 14.59 -2.76 -17.57
N GLY A 361 14.38 -1.54 -18.06
CA GLY A 361 13.12 -1.18 -18.70
C GLY A 361 13.05 -1.64 -20.15
N ASP A 362 13.24 -2.94 -20.39
CA ASP A 362 13.08 -3.50 -21.73
C ASP A 362 11.62 -3.89 -22.05
N GLU A 363 11.32 -4.04 -23.34
CA GLU A 363 9.97 -4.34 -23.79
C GLU A 363 9.46 -5.68 -23.23
N SER A 364 10.36 -6.64 -22.99
CA SER A 364 10.01 -7.96 -22.46
C SER A 364 9.53 -7.87 -21.01
N THR A 365 10.23 -7.09 -20.19
CA THR A 365 9.94 -6.83 -18.79
C THR A 365 8.65 -6.05 -18.67
N PHE A 366 8.47 -5.00 -19.49
CA PHE A 366 7.21 -4.24 -19.49
C PHE A 366 6.02 -5.04 -19.99
N ASN A 367 6.19 -5.93 -20.97
CA ASN A 367 5.12 -6.79 -21.43
C ASN A 367 4.72 -7.82 -20.36
N LEU A 368 5.68 -8.33 -19.58
CA LEU A 368 5.40 -9.19 -18.43
C LEU A 368 4.68 -8.39 -17.32
N LEU A 369 5.23 -7.26 -16.92
CA LEU A 369 4.68 -6.39 -15.88
C LEU A 369 3.25 -5.94 -16.23
N LYS A 370 2.98 -5.54 -17.47
CA LYS A 370 1.62 -5.20 -17.95
C LYS A 370 0.65 -6.38 -17.81
N LYS A 371 1.08 -7.61 -18.06
CA LYS A 371 0.23 -8.81 -17.91
C LYS A 371 -0.06 -9.10 -16.45
N GLU A 372 0.93 -8.98 -15.57
CA GLU A 372 0.81 -9.24 -14.14
C GLU A 372 -0.05 -8.17 -13.46
N LEU A 373 0.19 -6.88 -13.75
CA LEU A 373 -0.60 -5.75 -13.24
C LEU A 373 -2.08 -5.85 -13.65
N LYS A 374 -2.38 -6.32 -14.87
CA LYS A 374 -3.76 -6.57 -15.33
C LYS A 374 -4.48 -7.67 -14.55
N ARG A 375 -3.74 -8.50 -13.81
CA ARG A 375 -4.27 -9.60 -13.00
C ARG A 375 -4.24 -9.31 -11.51
N SER A 376 -3.58 -8.24 -11.09
CA SER A 376 -3.35 -7.85 -9.69
C SER A 376 -4.59 -7.92 -8.79
N LYS A 377 -5.74 -7.42 -9.28
CA LYS A 377 -7.01 -7.45 -8.55
C LYS A 377 -7.53 -8.85 -8.22
N TRP A 378 -7.17 -9.83 -9.05
CA TRP A 378 -7.71 -11.19 -9.00
C TRP A 378 -6.85 -12.14 -8.16
N LEU A 379 -5.72 -11.67 -7.65
CA LEU A 379 -4.83 -12.48 -6.84
C LEU A 379 -5.43 -12.70 -5.45
N SER A 380 -5.37 -13.95 -4.98
CA SER A 380 -5.87 -14.29 -3.65
C SER A 380 -4.88 -13.80 -2.56
N PRO A 381 -5.34 -13.43 -1.36
CA PRO A 381 -4.45 -13.06 -0.26
C PRO A 381 -3.37 -14.10 0.06
N ALA A 382 -3.71 -15.39 -0.02
CA ALA A 382 -2.77 -16.47 0.18
C ALA A 382 -1.69 -16.52 -0.92
N THR A 383 -2.05 -16.22 -2.17
CA THR A 383 -1.11 -16.10 -3.29
C THR A 383 -0.18 -14.93 -3.09
N MET A 384 -0.73 -13.78 -2.67
CA MET A 384 0.04 -12.56 -2.45
C MET A 384 1.04 -12.75 -1.30
N GLU A 385 0.63 -13.36 -0.19
CA GLU A 385 1.53 -13.70 0.92
C GLU A 385 2.63 -14.68 0.47
N LEU A 386 2.27 -15.72 -0.30
CA LEU A 386 3.23 -16.69 -0.80
C LEU A 386 4.27 -16.04 -1.72
N VAL A 387 3.83 -15.24 -2.69
CA VAL A 387 4.70 -14.70 -3.74
C VAL A 387 5.44 -13.45 -3.27
N TYR A 388 4.86 -12.59 -2.44
CA TYR A 388 5.53 -11.36 -2.05
C TYR A 388 6.36 -11.49 -0.76
N GLU A 389 5.95 -12.36 0.17
CA GLU A 389 6.57 -12.41 1.50
C GLU A 389 7.39 -13.68 1.72
N LYS A 390 6.90 -14.85 1.28
CA LYS A 390 7.56 -16.13 1.58
C LYS A 390 8.54 -16.56 0.49
N GLN A 391 8.12 -16.55 -0.78
CA GLN A 391 8.82 -17.16 -1.90
C GLN A 391 8.79 -16.31 -3.18
N PRO A 392 9.43 -15.12 -3.21
CA PRO A 392 9.44 -14.23 -4.38
C PRO A 392 9.93 -14.85 -5.69
N TRP A 393 10.86 -15.79 -5.62
CA TRP A 393 11.42 -16.47 -6.79
C TRP A 393 10.39 -17.33 -7.56
N LEU A 394 9.26 -17.68 -6.95
CA LEU A 394 8.19 -18.41 -7.64
C LEU A 394 7.59 -17.58 -8.78
N GLY A 395 7.49 -16.26 -8.58
CA GLY A 395 6.65 -15.40 -9.41
C GLY A 395 5.15 -15.69 -9.24
N VAL A 396 4.32 -14.78 -9.76
CA VAL A 396 2.87 -14.80 -9.51
C VAL A 396 2.21 -16.05 -10.08
N ARG A 397 2.55 -16.43 -11.32
CA ARG A 397 1.95 -17.59 -12.01
C ARG A 397 2.08 -18.90 -11.23
N ARG A 398 3.28 -19.23 -10.74
CA ARG A 398 3.50 -20.45 -9.96
C ARG A 398 2.77 -20.38 -8.62
N GLY A 399 2.85 -19.24 -7.94
CA GLY A 399 2.15 -19.03 -6.67
C GLY A 399 0.64 -19.21 -6.79
N GLU A 400 0.02 -18.69 -7.85
CA GLU A 400 -1.41 -18.88 -8.13
C GLU A 400 -1.76 -20.35 -8.29
N ILE A 401 -0.99 -21.11 -9.07
CA ILE A 401 -1.25 -22.53 -9.30
C ILE A 401 -1.11 -23.33 -7.99
N ILE A 402 -0.04 -23.09 -7.24
CA ILE A 402 0.20 -23.78 -5.96
C ILE A 402 -0.95 -23.50 -4.98
N THR A 403 -1.36 -22.24 -4.83
CA THR A 403 -2.45 -21.86 -3.93
C THR A 403 -3.82 -22.36 -4.38
N ALA A 404 -4.07 -22.40 -5.69
CA ALA A 404 -5.27 -22.99 -6.27
C ALA A 404 -5.32 -24.50 -6.01
N MET A 405 -4.24 -25.24 -6.30
CA MET A 405 -4.13 -26.67 -6.03
C MET A 405 -4.34 -26.97 -4.54
N CYS A 406 -3.70 -26.23 -3.64
CA CYS A 406 -3.90 -26.38 -2.19
C CYS A 406 -5.37 -26.19 -1.78
N THR A 407 -6.07 -25.25 -2.42
CA THR A 407 -7.50 -24.98 -2.15
C THR A 407 -8.39 -26.11 -2.66
N ILE A 408 -8.10 -26.65 -3.84
CA ILE A 408 -8.85 -27.77 -4.45
C ILE A 408 -8.62 -29.07 -3.68
N MET A 409 -7.42 -29.30 -3.15
CA MET A 409 -7.08 -30.49 -2.37
C MET A 409 -7.78 -30.55 -1.01
N HIS A 410 -8.06 -29.40 -0.37
CA HIS A 410 -8.66 -29.34 0.96
C HIS A 410 -9.89 -30.24 1.17
N PRO A 411 -10.97 -30.17 0.36
CA PRO A 411 -12.13 -31.04 0.53
C PRO A 411 -11.84 -32.54 0.36
N ILE A 412 -10.76 -32.91 -0.33
CA ILE A 412 -10.36 -34.30 -0.54
C ILE A 412 -9.54 -34.77 0.67
N MET A 413 -8.47 -34.06 0.98
CA MET A 413 -7.51 -34.42 2.03
C MET A 413 -8.11 -34.33 3.44
N SER A 414 -9.04 -33.39 3.67
CA SER A 414 -9.72 -33.25 4.96
C SER A 414 -10.54 -34.50 5.36
N LYS A 415 -10.95 -35.34 4.39
CA LYS A 415 -11.69 -36.59 4.66
C LYS A 415 -10.76 -37.69 5.19
N ILE A 416 -9.49 -37.65 4.80
CA ILE A 416 -8.45 -38.57 5.27
C ILE A 416 -8.07 -38.19 6.70
N ASN A 417 -7.69 -36.92 6.90
CA ASN A 417 -7.35 -36.39 8.21
C ASN A 417 -7.63 -34.88 8.30
N ALA A 418 -8.78 -34.51 8.87
CA ALA A 418 -9.21 -33.12 8.99
C ALA A 418 -8.27 -32.24 9.83
N ILE A 419 -7.50 -32.83 10.76
CA ILE A 419 -6.57 -32.09 11.61
C ILE A 419 -5.26 -31.83 10.85
N ALA A 420 -4.69 -32.86 10.23
CA ALA A 420 -3.45 -32.72 9.46
C ALA A 420 -3.68 -31.86 8.20
N PHE A 421 -4.80 -32.06 7.51
CA PHE A 421 -5.10 -31.45 6.22
C PHE A 421 -6.17 -30.36 6.30
N SER A 422 -6.05 -29.49 7.30
CA SER A 422 -6.80 -28.23 7.30
C SER A 422 -6.31 -27.31 6.17
N LYS A 423 -7.17 -26.39 5.70
CA LYS A 423 -6.81 -25.45 4.61
C LYS A 423 -5.49 -24.69 4.87
N GLY A 424 -5.27 -24.25 6.11
CA GLY A 424 -4.04 -23.57 6.50
C GLY A 424 -2.83 -24.51 6.48
N ASN A 425 -2.97 -25.70 7.07
CA ASN A 425 -1.87 -26.67 7.16
C ASN A 425 -1.43 -27.19 5.79
N ILE A 426 -2.36 -27.39 4.84
CA ILE A 426 -2.02 -27.81 3.48
C ILE A 426 -1.09 -26.78 2.83
N LEU A 427 -1.53 -25.51 2.82
CA LEU A 427 -0.75 -24.45 2.19
C LEU A 427 0.59 -24.27 2.91
N GLU A 428 0.58 -24.20 4.24
CA GLU A 428 1.81 -24.07 5.03
C GLU A 428 2.78 -25.22 4.77
N THR A 429 2.30 -26.46 4.69
CA THR A 429 3.15 -27.64 4.47
C THR A 429 3.77 -27.63 3.08
N VAL A 430 2.96 -27.44 2.02
CA VAL A 430 3.44 -27.42 0.63
C VAL A 430 4.40 -26.27 0.36
N THR A 431 4.24 -25.14 1.06
CA THR A 431 5.04 -23.93 0.84
C THR A 431 6.26 -23.78 1.77
N LYS A 432 6.57 -24.78 2.59
CA LYS A 432 7.84 -24.84 3.35
C LYS A 432 9.03 -24.82 2.40
N ASP A 433 10.12 -24.16 2.80
CA ASP A 433 11.36 -24.03 2.00
C ASP A 433 11.89 -25.36 1.46
N ARG A 434 11.73 -26.43 2.24
CA ARG A 434 12.14 -27.79 1.88
C ARG A 434 11.30 -28.41 0.75
N TYR A 435 10.04 -28.02 0.57
CA TYR A 435 9.08 -28.69 -0.32
C TYR A 435 8.60 -27.84 -1.48
N VAL A 436 8.69 -26.51 -1.35
CA VAL A 436 8.18 -25.56 -2.33
C VAL A 436 8.80 -25.75 -3.73
N LYS A 437 10.02 -26.27 -3.83
CA LYS A 437 10.65 -26.59 -5.12
C LYS A 437 9.92 -27.69 -5.89
N HIS A 438 9.42 -28.72 -5.19
CA HIS A 438 8.60 -29.74 -5.81
C HIS A 438 7.25 -29.17 -6.25
N ALA A 439 6.61 -28.36 -5.38
CA ALA A 439 5.37 -27.68 -5.72
C ALA A 439 5.52 -26.74 -6.95
N ALA A 440 6.65 -26.05 -7.05
CA ALA A 440 6.99 -25.22 -8.21
C ALA A 440 7.16 -26.05 -9.49
N SER A 441 7.80 -27.23 -9.39
CA SER A 441 7.98 -28.14 -10.53
C SER A 441 6.65 -28.72 -11.02
N ILE A 442 5.74 -29.03 -10.10
CA ILE A 442 4.36 -29.44 -10.43
C ILE A 442 3.60 -28.29 -11.10
N ALA A 443 3.77 -27.06 -10.61
CA ALA A 443 3.18 -25.88 -11.24
C ALA A 443 3.75 -25.62 -12.64
N ASP A 444 5.03 -25.86 -12.88
CA ASP A 444 5.64 -25.77 -14.21
C ASP A 444 5.06 -26.82 -15.17
N MET A 445 4.87 -28.06 -14.70
CA MET A 445 4.19 -29.10 -15.46
C MET A 445 2.74 -28.69 -15.82
N PHE A 446 2.02 -28.05 -14.89
CA PHE A 446 0.69 -27.48 -15.17
C PHE A 446 0.76 -26.41 -16.26
N LEU A 447 1.69 -25.46 -16.15
CA LEU A 447 1.83 -24.36 -17.12
C LEU A 447 2.16 -24.89 -18.53
N ASP A 448 3.06 -25.87 -18.62
CA ASP A 448 3.48 -26.46 -19.88
C ASP A 448 2.34 -27.28 -20.52
N ARG A 449 1.54 -28.00 -19.72
CA ARG A 449 0.38 -28.75 -20.22
C ARG A 449 -0.68 -27.84 -20.84
N PHE A 450 -0.94 -26.71 -20.21
CA PHE A 450 -1.96 -25.75 -20.67
C PHE A 450 -1.39 -24.58 -21.47
N ASN A 451 -0.16 -24.70 -22.00
CA ASN A 451 0.42 -23.68 -22.85
C ASN A 451 -0.26 -23.66 -24.23
N PRO A 452 -1.00 -22.60 -24.62
CA PRO A 452 -1.73 -22.58 -25.87
C PRO A 452 -0.85 -22.59 -27.12
N LYS A 453 0.44 -22.25 -26.98
CA LYS A 453 1.40 -22.25 -28.11
C LYS A 453 2.03 -23.61 -28.35
N CYS A 454 2.23 -24.39 -27.28
CA CYS A 454 2.93 -25.67 -27.33
C CYS A 454 2.56 -26.48 -26.09
N PRO A 455 1.36 -27.09 -26.05
CA PRO A 455 0.91 -27.87 -24.90
C PRO A 455 1.71 -29.18 -24.81
N LEU A 456 2.04 -29.62 -23.58
CA LEU A 456 2.61 -30.96 -23.37
C LEU A 456 1.68 -32.05 -23.91
N THR A 457 2.26 -33.04 -24.57
CA THR A 457 1.55 -34.27 -24.96
C THR A 457 1.23 -35.13 -23.73
N CYS A 458 0.30 -36.09 -23.88
CA CYS A 458 -0.04 -37.00 -22.77
C CYS A 458 1.15 -37.89 -22.38
N GLU A 459 1.92 -38.38 -23.35
CA GLU A 459 3.12 -39.21 -23.11
C GLU A 459 4.20 -38.44 -22.33
N GLU A 460 4.47 -37.19 -22.71
CA GLU A 460 5.43 -36.34 -21.99
C GLU A 460 4.94 -35.98 -20.58
N LEU A 461 3.63 -35.78 -20.41
CA LEU A 461 3.03 -35.51 -19.11
C LEU A 461 3.18 -36.71 -18.16
N GLU A 462 2.89 -37.93 -18.65
CA GLU A 462 3.05 -39.15 -17.87
C GLU A 462 4.52 -39.38 -17.49
N GLU A 463 5.45 -39.17 -18.43
CA GLU A 463 6.87 -39.29 -18.17
C GLU A 463 7.35 -38.28 -17.10
N ARG A 464 6.99 -37.00 -17.23
CA ARG A 464 7.35 -35.98 -16.24
C ARG A 464 6.70 -36.22 -14.88
N SER A 465 5.45 -36.71 -14.87
CA SER A 465 4.75 -37.06 -13.63
C SER A 465 5.47 -38.19 -12.90
N ARG A 466 5.89 -39.24 -13.61
CA ARG A 466 6.66 -40.36 -13.05
C ARG A 466 8.00 -39.91 -12.48
N GLN A 467 8.74 -39.07 -13.21
CA GLN A 467 10.01 -38.53 -12.75
C GLN A 467 9.86 -37.69 -11.48
N LEU A 468 8.84 -36.80 -11.42
CA LEU A 468 8.57 -36.01 -10.23
C LEU A 468 8.14 -36.86 -9.05
N HIS A 469 7.38 -37.92 -9.30
CA HIS A 469 6.97 -38.89 -8.29
C HIS A 469 8.19 -39.55 -7.63
N GLU A 470 9.09 -40.14 -8.44
CA GLU A 470 10.32 -40.78 -7.95
C GLU A 470 11.19 -39.82 -7.12
N ILE A 471 11.29 -38.56 -7.55
CA ILE A 471 12.04 -37.52 -6.81
C ILE A 471 11.38 -37.23 -5.47
N ILE A 472 10.05 -37.07 -5.42
CA ILE A 472 9.33 -36.77 -4.19
C ILE A 472 9.44 -37.92 -3.19
N GLU A 473 9.31 -39.16 -3.63
CA GLU A 473 9.48 -40.33 -2.76
C GLU A 473 10.90 -40.45 -2.20
N ALA A 474 11.91 -40.07 -2.99
CA ALA A 474 13.30 -40.12 -2.55
C ALA A 474 13.68 -38.97 -1.60
N GLU A 475 13.13 -37.77 -1.79
CA GLU A 475 13.57 -36.55 -1.11
C GLU A 475 12.65 -36.07 0.02
N VAL A 476 11.38 -36.50 0.06
CA VAL A 476 10.38 -36.02 1.03
C VAL A 476 10.09 -37.07 2.12
N GLU A 477 10.69 -36.89 3.29
CA GLU A 477 10.51 -37.80 4.44
C GLU A 477 9.19 -37.59 5.22
N ASP A 478 8.59 -36.40 5.13
CA ASP A 478 7.42 -36.02 5.92
C ASP A 478 6.14 -36.52 5.24
N THR A 479 5.54 -37.57 5.81
CA THR A 479 4.39 -38.28 5.22
C THR A 479 3.25 -37.34 4.79
N PRO A 480 2.79 -36.37 5.60
CA PRO A 480 1.76 -35.42 5.17
C PRO A 480 2.18 -34.54 3.99
N ALA A 481 3.46 -34.19 3.87
CA ALA A 481 3.95 -33.39 2.75
C ALA A 481 4.05 -34.22 1.47
N GLN A 482 4.54 -35.46 1.60
CA GLN A 482 4.61 -36.42 0.52
C GLN A 482 3.21 -36.69 -0.05
N GLU A 483 2.24 -37.04 0.81
CA GLU A 483 0.85 -37.25 0.41
C GLU A 483 0.27 -36.05 -0.34
N LEU A 484 0.53 -34.82 0.13
CA LEU A 484 0.04 -33.61 -0.54
C LEU A 484 0.70 -33.39 -1.91
N LEU A 485 2.02 -33.56 -2.03
CA LEU A 485 2.73 -33.35 -3.28
C LEU A 485 2.37 -34.40 -4.34
N LEU A 486 2.25 -35.67 -3.94
CA LEU A 486 1.78 -36.75 -4.83
C LEU A 486 0.34 -36.51 -5.27
N LYS A 487 -0.51 -36.02 -4.35
CA LYS A 487 -1.88 -35.62 -4.70
C LYS A 487 -1.94 -34.49 -5.71
N MET A 488 -1.01 -33.53 -5.65
CA MET A 488 -0.92 -32.45 -6.64
C MET A 488 -0.54 -32.96 -8.05
N ILE A 489 0.24 -34.04 -8.15
CA ILE A 489 0.56 -34.70 -9.42
C ILE A 489 -0.68 -35.41 -9.98
N GLY A 490 -1.51 -35.96 -9.10
CA GLY A 490 -2.79 -36.57 -9.48
C GLY A 490 -2.94 -38.03 -9.09
N GLU A 491 -2.17 -38.51 -8.12
CA GLU A 491 -2.29 -39.89 -7.66
C GLU A 491 -3.47 -40.05 -6.68
N GLU A 492 -4.32 -41.05 -6.95
CA GLU A 492 -5.25 -41.63 -5.99
C GLU A 492 -4.99 -43.11 -5.87
N ASP A 493 -4.89 -43.58 -4.62
CA ASP A 493 -4.94 -44.99 -4.25
C ASP A 493 -6.18 -45.65 -4.87
N GLY A 494 -5.99 -46.38 -5.97
CA GLY A 494 -6.81 -47.55 -6.31
C GLY A 494 -8.01 -47.40 -7.25
N GLU A 495 -8.39 -46.21 -7.72
CA GLU A 495 -9.39 -46.07 -8.79
C GLU A 495 -8.94 -45.07 -9.87
N ALA A 496 -8.75 -45.57 -11.09
CA ALA A 496 -8.40 -44.78 -12.27
C ALA A 496 -9.54 -43.79 -12.62
N GLN A 497 -9.52 -42.61 -12.01
CA GLN A 497 -10.14 -41.42 -12.58
C GLN A 497 -9.12 -40.66 -13.43
N PRO A 498 -9.57 -39.91 -14.47
CA PRO A 498 -8.66 -39.16 -15.32
C PRO A 498 -7.78 -38.22 -14.47
N HIS A 499 -6.48 -38.18 -14.82
CA HIS A 499 -5.48 -37.25 -14.24
C HIS A 499 -6.12 -35.86 -13.99
N PRO A 500 -5.75 -35.11 -12.93
CA PRO A 500 -6.21 -33.73 -12.74
C PRO A 500 -5.87 -32.79 -13.92
N PHE A 501 -4.95 -33.23 -14.79
CA PHE A 501 -4.54 -32.59 -16.04
C PHE A 501 -5.30 -33.09 -17.29
N VAL A 502 -6.28 -33.96 -17.11
CA VAL A 502 -7.13 -34.55 -18.16
C VAL A 502 -8.56 -34.08 -17.89
N CYS A 503 -9.07 -33.17 -18.72
CA CYS A 503 -10.50 -32.95 -18.85
C CYS A 503 -10.86 -32.49 -20.27
N VAL A 504 -11.72 -33.32 -20.89
CA VAL A 504 -12.53 -33.15 -22.12
C VAL A 504 -11.80 -33.10 -23.46
#